data_AF-A0A7W8JZX8-F1
#
_entry.id   AF-A0A7W8JZX8-F1
#
_cell.length_a   1.000
_cell.length_b   1.000
_cell.length_c   1.000
_cell.angle_alpha   90.00
_cell.angle_beta   90.00
_cell.angle_gamma   90.00
#
_symmetry.space_group_name_H-M   'P 1'
#
loop_
_entity.id
_entity.type
_entity.pdbx_description
1 polymer ?
#
loop_
_entity_poly.entity_id
_entity_poly.type
_entity_poly.pdbx_seq_one_letter_code
_entity_poly.pdbx_strand_id
1 'polypeptide(L)'
;MVFLLPTLLEARKSRRAALVGIMGTALARDLKDTHSRLYYCKVIRQAWQAEIEGRSGLQALAAQLQCLEVDRREWKDLRSRAALLAARLRAA
;
A
#
# COMPACT_ATOMS: atom_id res chain seq x y z
N MET A 1 -9.83 4.12 -3.32
CA MET A 1 -8.87 4.37 -2.21
C MET A 1 -7.77 5.38 -2.56
N VAL A 2 -7.51 5.66 -3.84
CA VAL A 2 -6.42 6.55 -4.31
C VAL A 2 -6.56 8.03 -3.89
N PHE A 3 -7.77 8.49 -3.55
CA PHE A 3 -8.05 9.91 -3.26
C PHE A 3 -7.58 10.43 -1.89
N LEU A 4 -6.96 9.61 -1.03
CA LEU A 4 -6.55 10.01 0.33
C LEU A 4 -5.04 10.29 0.49
N LEU A 5 -4.27 10.20 -0.60
CA LEU A 5 -2.82 10.43 -0.59
C LEU A 5 -2.41 11.86 -0.18
N PRO A 6 -3.09 12.94 -0.63
CA PRO A 6 -2.76 14.30 -0.17
C PRO A 6 -3.03 14.49 1.32
N THR A 7 -4.06 13.81 1.85
CA THR A 7 -4.45 13.89 3.27
C THR A 7 -3.43 13.22 4.21
N LEU A 8 -2.58 12.34 3.67
CA LEU A 8 -1.48 11.70 4.41
C LEU A 8 -0.27 12.63 4.57
N LEU A 9 -0.01 13.51 3.58
CA LEU A 9 1.05 14.53 3.67
C LEU A 9 0.78 15.58 4.76
N GLU A 10 -0.50 15.92 4.98
CA GLU A 10 -0.93 16.83 6.06
C GLU A 10 -1.08 16.15 7.43
N ALA A 11 -0.99 14.82 7.50
CA ALA A 11 -1.16 14.09 8.75
C ALA A 11 0.03 14.34 9.70
N ARG A 12 -0.25 15.09 10.79
CA ARG A 12 0.68 15.28 11.93
C ARG A 12 1.36 13.97 12.33
N LYS A 13 2.65 14.05 12.67
CA LYS A 13 3.50 12.93 13.15
C LYS A 13 2.79 11.96 14.12
N SER A 14 1.92 12.49 14.98
CA SER A 14 1.17 11.71 15.99
C SER A 14 0.06 10.79 15.46
N ARG A 15 -0.46 10.99 14.24
CA ARG A 15 -1.51 10.12 13.66
C ARG A 15 -0.98 9.07 12.67
N ARG A 16 0.32 9.08 12.40
CA ARG A 16 0.97 8.24 11.39
C ARG A 16 0.82 6.75 11.68
N ALA A 17 1.05 6.32 12.92
CA ALA A 17 0.94 4.91 13.30
C ALA A 17 -0.49 4.36 13.15
N ALA A 18 -1.49 5.17 13.53
CA ALA A 18 -2.89 4.80 13.40
C ALA A 18 -3.31 4.69 11.92
N LEU A 19 -2.90 5.66 11.08
CA LEU A 19 -3.16 5.64 9.64
C LEU A 19 -2.52 4.45 8.95
N VAL A 20 -1.26 4.13 9.24
CA VAL A 20 -0.57 2.93 8.73
C VAL A 20 -1.36 1.66 9.10
N GLY A 21 -1.84 1.58 10.35
CA GLY A 21 -2.64 0.44 10.82
C GLY A 21 -3.99 0.32 10.11
N ILE A 22 -4.69 1.44 9.88
CA ILE A 22 -5.97 1.47 9.14
C ILE A 22 -5.75 1.06 7.69
N MET A 23 -4.74 1.63 7.01
CA MET A 23 -4.43 1.32 5.63
C MET A 23 -3.98 -0.12 5.43
N GLY A 24 -3.11 -0.64 6.29
CA GLY A 24 -2.68 -2.03 6.22
C GLY A 24 -3.83 -3.01 6.45
N THR A 25 -4.79 -2.66 7.31
CA THR A 25 -6.01 -3.46 7.52
C THR A 25 -6.94 -3.42 6.31
N ALA A 26 -7.14 -2.24 5.73
CA ALA A 26 -7.97 -2.08 4.54
C ALA A 26 -7.38 -2.83 3.33
N LEU A 27 -6.07 -2.72 3.12
CA LEU A 27 -5.36 -3.40 2.04
C LEU A 27 -5.42 -4.93 2.20
N ALA A 28 -5.16 -5.44 3.42
CA ALA A 28 -5.26 -6.86 3.71
C ALA A 28 -6.67 -7.42 3.43
N ARG A 29 -7.72 -6.66 3.76
CA ARG A 29 -9.11 -7.05 3.48
C ARG A 29 -9.43 -7.03 1.98
N ASP A 30 -9.04 -5.98 1.26
CA ASP A 30 -9.29 -5.86 -0.18
C ASP A 30 -8.60 -6.99 -0.98
N LEU A 31 -7.38 -7.35 -0.57
CA LEU A 31 -6.62 -8.45 -1.16
C LEU A 31 -7.05 -9.84 -0.70
N LYS A 32 -8.03 -9.93 0.22
CA LYS A 32 -8.42 -11.19 0.91
C LYS A 32 -7.23 -11.90 1.56
N ASP A 33 -6.26 -11.13 2.03
CA ASP A 33 -4.99 -11.57 2.60
C ASP A 33 -4.80 -10.98 4.01
N THR A 34 -5.72 -11.35 4.90
CA THR A 34 -5.73 -10.85 6.27
C THR A 34 -4.51 -11.32 7.08
N HIS A 35 -3.95 -12.49 6.74
CA HIS A 35 -2.79 -13.04 7.45
C HIS A 35 -1.53 -12.20 7.23
N SER A 36 -1.39 -11.54 6.08
CA SER A 36 -0.24 -10.66 5.77
C SER A 36 -0.44 -9.21 6.21
N ARG A 37 -1.41 -8.91 7.09
CA ARG A 37 -1.67 -7.53 7.59
C ARG A 37 -0.41 -6.84 8.13
N LEU A 38 0.41 -7.53 8.92
CA LEU A 38 1.63 -6.96 9.48
C LEU A 38 2.66 -6.61 8.40
N TYR A 39 2.73 -7.44 7.35
CA TYR A 39 3.58 -7.17 6.19
C TYR A 39 3.12 -5.90 5.47
N TYR A 40 1.83 -5.75 5.19
CA TYR A 40 1.30 -4.53 4.56
C TYR A 40 1.52 -3.28 5.42
N CYS A 41 1.31 -3.36 6.74
CA CYS A 41 1.64 -2.26 7.65
C CYS A 41 3.13 -1.88 7.59
N LYS A 42 4.03 -2.87 7.47
CA LYS A 42 5.47 -2.62 7.34
C LYS A 42 5.81 -1.92 6.02
N VAL A 43 5.25 -2.39 4.90
CA VAL A 43 5.44 -1.77 3.58
C VAL A 43 4.97 -0.32 3.57
N ILE A 44 3.75 -0.05 4.06
CA ILE A 44 3.21 1.31 4.12
C ILE A 44 4.09 2.21 5.00
N ARG A 45 4.60 1.68 6.12
CA ARG A 45 5.55 2.41 6.99
C ARG A 45 6.87 2.72 6.27
N GLN A 46 7.41 1.79 5.48
CA GLN A 46 8.64 1.99 4.71
C GLN A 46 8.45 3.02 3.60
N ALA A 47 7.35 2.92 2.84
CA ALA A 47 6.99 3.89 1.82
C ALA A 47 6.84 5.31 2.41
N TRP A 48 6.24 5.40 3.59
CA TRP A 48 6.16 6.67 4.32
C TRP A 48 7.54 7.20 4.71
N GLN A 49 8.40 6.36 5.26
CA GLN A 49 9.74 6.77 5.68
C GLN A 49 10.55 7.28 4.47
N ALA A 50 10.47 6.59 3.34
CA ALA A 50 11.08 7.03 2.09
C ALA A 50 10.54 8.40 1.62
N GLU A 51 9.23 8.66 1.75
CA GLU A 51 8.65 9.97 1.45
C GLU A 51 9.23 11.09 2.34
N ILE A 52 9.37 10.85 3.65
CA ILE A 52 9.99 11.83 4.58
C ILE A 52 11.44 12.12 4.20
N GLU A 53 12.14 11.11 3.68
CA GLU A 53 13.53 11.22 3.23
C GLU A 53 13.65 11.82 1.81
N GLY A 54 12.55 12.31 1.24
CA GLY A 54 12.51 12.90 -0.10
C GLY A 54 12.55 11.87 -1.25
N ARG A 55 12.43 10.58 -0.92
CA ARG A 55 12.51 9.45 -1.85
C ARG A 55 11.12 8.94 -2.27
N SER A 56 10.20 9.84 -2.67
CA SER A 56 8.89 9.58 -3.34
C SER A 56 8.18 8.24 -3.05
N GLY A 57 8.27 7.73 -1.82
CA GLY A 57 8.00 6.33 -1.52
C GLY A 57 6.50 6.05 -1.44
N LEU A 58 5.71 7.02 -0.98
CA LEU A 58 4.26 6.91 -0.99
C LEU A 58 3.73 7.01 -2.42
N GLN A 59 4.34 7.85 -3.27
CA GLN A 59 3.98 7.96 -4.67
C GLN A 59 4.27 6.65 -5.44
N ALA A 60 5.42 6.02 -5.18
CA ALA A 60 5.76 4.71 -5.76
C ALA A 60 4.77 3.61 -5.32
N LEU A 61 4.42 3.56 -4.03
CA LEU A 61 3.43 2.62 -3.52
C LEU A 61 2.04 2.84 -4.15
N ALA A 62 1.63 4.11 -4.30
CA ALA A 62 0.37 4.47 -4.93
C ALA A 62 0.31 4.00 -6.40
N ALA A 63 1.39 4.21 -7.16
CA ALA A 63 1.48 3.75 -8.54
C ALA A 63 1.33 2.22 -8.64
N GLN A 64 2.01 1.46 -7.76
CA GLN A 64 1.88 0.00 -7.76
C GLN A 64 0.47 -0.48 -7.42
N LEU A 65 -0.23 0.19 -6.48
CA LEU A 65 -1.61 -0.13 -6.16
C LEU A 65 -2.57 0.19 -7.32
N GLN A 66 -2.34 1.29 -8.04
CA GLN A 66 -3.10 1.62 -9.25
C GLN A 66 -2.89 0.57 -10.35
N CYS A 67 -1.66 0.15 -10.61
CA CYS A 67 -1.37 -0.93 -11.54
C CYS A 67 -2.09 -2.22 -11.12
N LEU A 68 -2.10 -2.56 -9.83
CA LEU A 68 -2.82 -3.72 -9.33
C LEU A 68 -4.35 -3.61 -9.54
N GLU A 69 -4.93 -2.42 -9.38
CA GLU A 69 -6.35 -2.18 -9.67
C GLU A 69 -6.68 -2.35 -11.16
N VAL A 70 -5.77 -1.94 -12.06
CA VAL A 70 -5.89 -2.15 -13.51
C VAL A 70 -5.78 -3.63 -13.84
N ASP A 71 -4.75 -4.32 -13.34
CA ASP A 71 -4.56 -5.76 -13.54
C ASP A 71 -5.77 -6.55 -13.04
N ARG A 72 -6.38 -6.12 -11.93
CA ARG A 72 -7.60 -6.73 -11.39
C ARG A 72 -8.78 -6.62 -12.35
N ARG A 73 -8.90 -5.51 -13.10
CA ARG A 73 -9.98 -5.31 -14.07
C ARG A 73 -9.77 -6.15 -15.31
N GLU A 74 -8.53 -6.24 -15.76
CA GLU A 74 -8.19 -6.95 -16.99
C GLU A 74 -8.16 -8.48 -16.75
N TRP A 75 -7.60 -8.95 -15.63
CA TRP A 75 -7.29 -10.37 -15.41
C TRP A 75 -8.10 -10.90 -14.21
N LYS A 76 -9.34 -11.30 -14.48
CA LYS A 76 -10.29 -11.77 -13.45
C LYS A 76 -9.82 -13.02 -12.68
N ASP A 77 -9.04 -13.88 -13.33
CA ASP A 77 -8.57 -15.17 -12.79
C ASP A 77 -7.19 -15.10 -12.11
N LEU A 78 -6.73 -13.91 -11.74
CA LEU A 78 -5.42 -13.76 -11.08
C LEU A 78 -5.41 -14.51 -9.73
N ARG A 79 -4.71 -15.65 -9.70
CA ARG A 79 -4.76 -16.68 -8.66
C ARG A 79 -4.38 -16.18 -7.26
N SER A 80 -3.49 -15.18 -7.15
CA SER A 80 -3.19 -14.50 -5.89
C SER A 80 -2.72 -13.06 -6.11
N ARG A 81 -3.60 -12.11 -5.81
CA ARG A 81 -3.36 -10.65 -5.96
C ARG A 81 -2.34 -10.13 -4.96
N ALA A 82 -2.39 -10.67 -3.74
CA ALA A 82 -1.41 -10.44 -2.69
C ALA A 82 0.00 -10.85 -3.11
N ALA A 83 0.15 -12.01 -3.75
CA ALA A 83 1.45 -12.50 -4.21
C ALA A 83 2.04 -11.59 -5.30
N LEU A 84 1.22 -11.12 -6.24
CA LEU A 84 1.66 -10.19 -7.30
C LEU A 84 2.13 -8.85 -6.70
N LEU A 85 1.37 -8.28 -5.76
CA LEU A 85 1.77 -7.05 -5.08
C LEU A 85 3.06 -7.26 -4.28
N ALA A 86 3.16 -8.33 -3.51
CA ALA A 86 4.37 -8.64 -2.74
C ALA A 86 5.60 -8.87 -3.64
N ALA A 87 5.44 -9.47 -4.82
CA ALA A 87 6.51 -9.62 -5.79
C ALA A 87 7.00 -8.27 -6.32
N ARG A 88 6.07 -7.37 -6.70
CA ARG A 88 6.40 -6.03 -7.18
C ARG A 88 7.06 -5.15 -6.12
N LEU A 89 6.63 -5.25 -4.88
CA LEU A 89 7.22 -4.54 -3.74
C LEU A 89 8.61 -5.05 -3.36
N ARG A 90 8.97 -6.29 -3.73
CA ARG A 90 10.33 -6.82 -3.54
C ARG A 90 11.29 -6.46 -4.67
N ALA A 91 10.77 -6.18 -5.86
CA ALA A 91 11.56 -5.83 -7.04
C ALA A 91 11.85 -4.33 -7.17
N ALA A 92 11.13 -3.49 -6.42
CA ALA A 92 11.35 -2.04 -6.30
C ALA A 92 12.27 -1.72 -5.12
#